data_AF-A0A4C1TZ14-F1
#
_entry.id   AF-A0A4C1TZ14-F1
#
_cell.length_a   1.000
_cell.length_b   1.000
_cell.length_c   1.000
_cell.angle_alpha   90.00
_cell.angle_beta   90.00
_cell.angle_gamma   90.00
#
_symmetry.space_group_name_H-M   'P 1'
#
loop_
_entity.id
_entity.type
_entity.pdbx_description
1 polymer ?
#
loop_
_entity_poly.entity_id
_entity_poly.type
_entity_poly.pdbx_seq_one_letter_code
_entity_poly.pdbx_strand_id
1 'polypeptide(L)'
;MLEVVRDNDVILSCLPSYTTSASQPLDRAVFGPLKAFHNSETSRFMRANPNKKLSIYNSGELVANAWIRAVTLANAIRFRVKMPKMEPLRAQLKISAVAQAAAFC
;
A
#
# COMPACT_ATOMS: atom_id res chain seq x y z
N MET A 1 -2.00 10.98 -17.90
CA MET A 1 -2.34 10.41 -16.56
C MET A 1 -3.09 11.42 -15.69
N LEU A 2 -2.59 12.66 -15.53
CA LEU A 2 -3.30 13.70 -14.77
C LEU A 2 -4.59 14.20 -15.46
N GLU A 3 -4.62 14.19 -16.80
CA GLU A 3 -5.82 14.52 -17.59
C GLU A 3 -6.93 13.49 -17.36
N VAL A 4 -6.62 12.19 -17.44
CA VAL A 4 -7.56 11.11 -17.12
C VAL A 4 -8.12 11.24 -15.69
N VAL A 5 -7.29 11.59 -14.72
CA VAL A 5 -7.74 11.81 -13.32
C VAL A 5 -8.70 13.01 -13.22
N ARG A 6 -8.44 14.07 -13.99
CA ARG A 6 -9.30 15.26 -14.06
C ARG A 6 -10.63 14.98 -14.74
N ASP A 7 -10.61 14.21 -15.82
CA ASP A 7 -11.82 13.87 -16.58
C ASP A 7 -12.72 12.85 -15.87
N ASN A 8 -12.15 12.07 -14.95
CA ASN A 8 -12.86 11.07 -14.16
C ASN A 8 -13.18 11.53 -12.72
N ASP A 9 -13.03 12.83 -12.41
CA ASP A 9 -13.28 13.41 -11.06
C ASP A 9 -12.58 12.65 -9.90
N VAL A 10 -11.39 12.11 -10.17
CA VAL A 10 -10.61 11.37 -9.17
C VAL A 10 -9.76 12.35 -8.36
N ILE A 11 -9.90 12.34 -7.03
CA ILE A 11 -9.07 13.14 -6.14
C ILE A 11 -7.74 12.42 -5.91
N LEU A 12 -6.65 12.98 -6.46
CA LEU A 12 -5.31 12.49 -6.21
C LEU A 12 -4.81 13.00 -4.85
N SER A 13 -4.36 12.07 -4.00
CA SER A 13 -3.66 12.40 -2.77
C SER A 13 -2.16 12.17 -2.93
N CYS A 14 -1.36 13.22 -2.80
CA CYS A 14 0.09 13.12 -2.86
C CYS A 14 0.66 12.85 -1.47
N LEU A 15 1.43 11.76 -1.35
CA LEU A 15 2.10 11.38 -0.12
C LEU A 15 3.45 12.09 -0.01
N PRO A 16 3.83 12.60 1.17
CA PRO A 16 5.18 13.11 1.36
C PRO A 16 6.20 11.98 1.18
N SER A 17 7.40 12.36 0.72
CA SER A 17 8.50 11.41 0.49
C SER A 17 8.77 10.56 1.74
N TYR A 18 9.09 9.28 1.53
CA TYR A 18 9.37 8.29 2.58
C TYR A 18 8.21 7.95 3.55
N THR A 19 6.96 8.38 3.28
CA THR A 19 5.80 8.10 4.15
C THR A 19 4.77 7.11 3.58
N THR A 20 5.03 6.52 2.41
CA THR A 20 4.10 5.62 1.71
C THR A 20 3.64 4.46 2.59
N SER A 21 4.58 3.77 3.23
CA SER A 21 4.32 2.63 4.13
C SER A 21 3.53 3.00 5.39
N ALA A 22 3.49 4.28 5.75
CA ALA A 22 2.83 4.78 6.94
C ALA A 22 1.42 5.31 6.67
N SER A 23 1.19 5.78 5.46
CA SER A 23 0.03 6.59 5.12
C SER A 23 -0.94 5.84 4.20
N GLN A 24 -0.46 4.83 3.47
CA GLN A 24 -1.31 4.01 2.62
C GLN A 24 -2.08 2.95 3.42
N PRO A 25 -3.41 2.91 3.29
CA PRO A 25 -4.26 1.89 3.92
C PRO A 25 -3.85 0.48 3.53
N LEU A 26 -3.49 0.28 2.26
CA LEU A 26 -3.07 -1.01 1.74
C LEU A 26 -1.80 -1.52 2.41
N ASP A 27 -0.79 -0.65 2.54
CA ASP A 27 0.51 -1.00 3.10
C ASP A 27 0.42 -1.40 4.57
N ARG A 28 -0.37 -0.65 5.34
CA ARG A 28 -0.56 -0.86 6.78
C ARG A 28 -1.48 -2.04 7.09
N ALA A 29 -2.58 -2.17 6.34
CA ALA A 29 -3.62 -3.15 6.64
C ALA A 29 -3.31 -4.53 6.05
N VAL A 30 -2.75 -4.58 4.84
CA VAL A 30 -2.68 -5.81 4.05
C VAL A 30 -1.23 -6.27 3.86
N PHE A 31 -0.28 -5.39 3.52
CA PHE A 31 1.08 -5.85 3.22
C PHE A 31 1.88 -6.34 4.44
N GLY A 32 1.62 -5.80 5.63
CA GLY A 32 2.16 -6.35 6.88
C GLY A 32 1.80 -7.83 7.08
N PRO A 33 0.49 -8.17 7.19
CA PRO A 33 0.07 -9.56 7.35
C PRO A 33 0.38 -10.43 6.12
N LEU A 34 0.38 -9.89 4.90
CA LEU A 34 0.75 -10.63 3.70
C LEU A 34 2.17 -11.21 3.80
N LYS A 35 3.15 -10.41 4.24
CA LYS A 35 4.53 -10.89 4.43
C LYS A 35 4.59 -12.04 5.45
N ALA A 36 3.85 -11.94 6.54
CA ALA A 36 3.81 -12.97 7.58
C ALA A 36 3.18 -14.28 7.06
N PHE A 37 2.05 -14.19 6.36
CA PHE A 37 1.39 -15.38 5.80
C PHE A 37 2.20 -16.00 4.67
N HIS A 38 2.83 -15.19 3.81
CA HIS A 38 3.69 -15.70 2.75
C HIS A 38 4.90 -16.46 3.32
N ASN A 39 5.53 -15.96 4.38
CA ASN A 39 6.60 -16.67 5.08
C ASN A 39 6.12 -18.00 5.70
N SER A 40 4.90 -18.02 6.25
CA SER A 40 4.29 -19.23 6.82
C SER A 40 4.01 -20.29 5.76
N GLU A 41 3.39 -19.92 4.63
CA GLU A 41 3.10 -20.83 3.52
C GLU A 41 4.40 -21.34 2.87
N THR A 42 5.39 -20.46 2.70
CA THR A 42 6.70 -20.85 2.17
C THR A 42 7.40 -21.84 3.10
N SER A 43 7.38 -21.62 4.42
CA SER A 43 7.94 -22.56 5.40
C SER A 43 7.18 -23.89 5.43
N ARG A 44 5.86 -23.88 5.19
CA ARG A 44 5.06 -25.10 5.05
C ARG A 44 5.43 -25.86 3.77
N PHE A 45 5.57 -25.17 2.66
CA PHE A 45 5.98 -25.76 1.38
C PHE A 45 7.36 -26.41 1.45
N MET A 46 8.34 -25.73 2.06
CA MET A 46 9.70 -26.25 2.24
C MET A 46 9.73 -27.50 3.14
N ARG A 47 8.93 -27.53 4.20
CA ARG A 47 8.81 -28.73 5.06
C ARG A 47 8.13 -29.90 4.36
N ALA A 48 7.12 -29.64 3.54
CA ALA A 48 6.42 -30.67 2.77
C ALA A 48 7.27 -31.22 1.61
N ASN A 49 8.22 -30.42 1.09
CA ASN A 49 9.05 -30.78 -0.05
C ASN A 49 10.54 -30.51 0.24
N PRO A 50 11.20 -31.31 1.09
CA PRO A 50 12.57 -31.06 1.54
C PRO A 50 13.61 -31.00 0.41
N ASN A 51 13.34 -31.64 -0.73
CA ASN A 51 14.25 -31.70 -1.88
C ASN A 51 13.86 -30.78 -3.06
N LYS A 52 12.80 -29.95 -2.92
CA LYS A 52 12.37 -29.05 -3.99
C LYS A 52 12.67 -27.59 -3.63
N LYS A 53 13.34 -26.89 -4.54
CA LYS A 53 13.53 -25.45 -4.44
C LYS A 53 12.24 -24.71 -4.79
N LEU A 54 12.04 -23.53 -4.20
CA LEU A 54 10.94 -22.64 -4.59
C LEU A 54 11.16 -22.19 -6.03
N SER A 55 10.22 -22.51 -6.91
CA SER A 55 10.21 -22.09 -8.31
C SER A 55 9.16 -21.01 -8.53
N ILE A 56 9.35 -20.18 -9.55
CA ILE A 56 8.39 -19.13 -9.96
C ILE A 56 6.99 -19.68 -10.24
N TYR A 57 6.89 -20.95 -10.64
CA TYR A 57 5.61 -21.62 -10.90
C TYR A 57 4.86 -21.96 -9.61
N ASN A 58 5.58 -22.25 -8.53
CA ASN A 58 4.99 -22.56 -7.23
C ASN A 58 4.74 -21.29 -6.41
N SER A 59 5.54 -20.24 -6.64
CA SER A 59 5.40 -18.99 -5.90
C SER A 59 4.05 -18.31 -6.15
N GLY A 60 3.48 -18.46 -7.35
CA GLY A 60 2.16 -17.90 -7.67
C GLY A 60 1.07 -18.42 -6.74
N GLU A 61 1.03 -19.74 -6.52
CA GLU A 61 0.06 -20.37 -5.62
C GLU A 61 0.30 -19.97 -4.15
N LEU A 62 1.56 -19.93 -3.72
CA LEU A 62 1.91 -19.52 -2.35
C LEU A 62 1.52 -18.06 -2.05
N VAL A 63 1.70 -17.17 -3.03
CA VAL A 63 1.28 -15.77 -2.92
C VAL A 63 -0.24 -15.66 -2.93
N ALA A 64 -0.94 -16.40 -3.81
CA ALA A 64 -2.40 -16.39 -3.86
C ALA A 64 -3.02 -16.85 -2.52
N ASN A 65 -2.52 -17.94 -1.96
CA ASN A 65 -2.97 -18.47 -0.67
C ASN A 65 -2.69 -17.49 0.48
N ALA A 66 -1.51 -16.86 0.49
CA ALA A 66 -1.19 -15.84 1.47
C ALA A 66 -2.07 -14.58 1.31
N TRP A 67 -2.40 -14.20 0.07
CA TRP A 67 -3.22 -13.04 -0.25
C TRP A 67 -4.65 -13.17 0.27
N ILE A 68 -5.30 -14.32 0.04
CA ILE A 68 -6.65 -14.60 0.54
C ILE A 68 -6.72 -14.46 2.07
N ARG A 69 -5.65 -14.89 2.78
CA ARG A 69 -5.55 -14.77 4.25
C ARG A 69 -5.26 -13.33 4.69
N ALA A 70 -4.50 -12.57 3.91
CA ALA A 70 -4.12 -11.20 4.23
C ALA A 70 -5.27 -10.21 4.02
N VAL A 71 -6.05 -10.35 2.94
CA VAL A 71 -7.18 -9.47 2.57
C VAL A 71 -8.46 -9.89 3.29
N THR A 72 -8.41 -9.90 4.62
CA THR A 72 -9.60 -10.12 5.45
C THR A 72 -10.10 -8.80 6.02
N LEU A 73 -11.42 -8.69 6.21
CA LEU A 73 -12.04 -7.49 6.80
C LEU A 73 -11.44 -7.17 8.18
N ALA A 74 -11.06 -8.20 8.94
CA ALA A 74 -10.39 -8.04 10.22
C ALA A 74 -9.05 -7.28 10.11
N ASN A 75 -8.26 -7.56 9.08
CA ASN A 75 -7.01 -6.83 8.81
C ASN A 75 -7.28 -5.42 8.28
N ALA A 76 -8.30 -5.25 7.45
CA ALA A 76 -8.72 -3.94 6.94
C ALA A 76 -9.17 -2.98 8.06
N ILE A 77 -9.94 -3.47 9.04
CA ILE A 77 -10.43 -2.66 10.16
C ILE A 77 -9.31 -2.16 11.07
N ARG A 78 -8.22 -2.94 11.23
CA ARG A 78 -7.06 -2.55 12.08
C ARG A 78 -6.39 -1.25 11.62
N PHE A 79 -6.58 -0.85 10.37
CA PHE A 79 -6.04 0.40 9.84
C PHE A 79 -6.61 1.67 10.49
N ARG A 80 -7.83 1.61 11.06
CA ARG A 80 -8.59 2.77 11.52
C ARG A 80 -7.91 3.59 12.64
N VAL A 81 -6.88 3.05 13.29
CA VAL A 81 -6.33 3.61 14.55
C VAL A 81 -5.22 4.65 14.32
N LYS A 82 -4.63 4.78 13.12
CA LYS A 82 -3.39 5.58 12.97
C LYS A 82 -3.21 6.27 11.61
N MET A 83 -4.25 6.94 11.11
CA MET A 83 -4.10 7.82 9.94
C MET A 83 -3.66 9.23 10.39
N PRO A 84 -2.47 9.71 9.99
CA PRO A 84 -2.19 11.14 10.02
C PRO A 84 -3.13 11.84 9.04
N LYS A 85 -3.62 13.04 9.39
CA LYS A 85 -4.47 13.85 8.49
C LYS A 85 -3.73 14.06 7.17
N MET A 86 -4.28 13.50 6.10
CA MET A 86 -3.72 13.61 4.76
C MET A 86 -4.48 14.71 4.04
N GLU A 87 -3.82 15.82 3.76
CA GLU A 87 -4.46 16.97 3.10
C GLU A 87 -4.48 16.76 1.57
N PRO A 88 -5.64 16.93 0.90
CA PRO A 88 -5.78 16.69 -0.53
C PRO A 88 -4.99 17.71 -1.35
N LEU A 89 -4.58 17.33 -2.57
CA LEU A 89 -3.83 18.18 -3.49
C LEU A 89 -4.52 19.52 -3.79
N ARG A 90 -5.85 19.57 -3.69
CA ARG A 90 -6.67 20.79 -3.88
C ARG A 90 -6.33 21.89 -2.86
N ALA A 91 -5.88 21.53 -1.66
CA ALA A 91 -5.35 22.46 -0.67
C ALA A 91 -3.89 22.82 -0.94
N GLN A 92 -3.08 21.85 -1.41
CA GLN A 92 -1.66 22.07 -1.71
C GLN A 92 -1.42 22.98 -2.92
N LEU A 93 -2.30 22.94 -3.93
CA LEU A 93 -2.22 23.86 -5.08
C LEU A 93 -2.47 25.32 -4.68
N LYS A 94 -3.30 25.55 -3.65
CA LYS A 94 -3.48 26.90 -3.06
C LYS A 94 -2.24 27.32 -2.27
N ILE A 95 -1.57 26.39 -1.58
CA ILE A 95 -0.37 26.67 -0.79
C ILE A 95 0.84 26.95 -1.69
N SER A 96 1.02 26.24 -2.82
CA SER A 96 2.10 26.53 -3.76
C SER A 96 1.88 27.84 -4.54
N ALA A 97 0.64 28.19 -4.88
CA ALA A 97 0.31 29.48 -5.50
C ALA A 97 0.57 30.66 -4.54
N VAL A 98 0.32 30.49 -3.24
CA VAL A 98 0.64 31.50 -2.22
C VAL A 98 2.14 31.51 -1.88
N ALA A 99 2.82 30.37 -1.89
CA ALA A 99 4.26 30.28 -1.63
C ALA A 99 5.13 30.83 -2.78
N GLN A 100 4.69 30.70 -4.05
CA GLN A 100 5.39 31.31 -5.18
C GLN A 100 5.22 32.84 -5.24
N ALA A 101 4.19 33.41 -4.60
CA ALA A 101 4.06 34.86 -4.45
C ALA A 101 4.95 35.44 -3.33
N ALA A 102 5.33 34.64 -2.32
CA ALA A 102 6.17 35.07 -1.21
C ALA A 102 7.69 34.97 -1.48
N ALA A 103 8.10 34.38 -2.61
CA ALA A 103 9.50 34.24 -3.00
C ALA A 103 9.98 35.33 -4.00
N PHE A 104 9.18 36.39 -4.22
CA PHE A 104 9.49 37.50 -5.12
C PHE A 104 9.39 38.89 -4.47
N CYS A 105 9.51 38.97 -3.14
CA CYS A 105 9.76 40.22 -2.43
C CYS A 105 11.02 40.10 -1.58
#